data_AF-A0A4Q2Y0I0-F1
#
_entry.id   AF-A0A4Q2Y0I0-F1
#
_cell.length_a   1.000
_cell.length_b   1.000
_cell.length_c   1.000
_cell.angle_alpha   90.00
_cell.angle_beta   90.00
_cell.angle_gamma   90.00
#
_symmetry.space_group_name_H-M   'P 1'
#
loop_
_entity.id
_entity.type
_entity.pdbx_description
1 polymer ?
#
loop_
_entity_poly.entity_id
_entity_poly.type
_entity_poly.pdbx_seq_one_letter_code
_entity_poly.pdbx_strand_id
1 'polypeptide(L)'
;MDQLSPFIQELTMFPLTDGAAYVNALKGEGPEKLAEAFRNPPRTTQAILLPGSDGKEPEVLGMPAMEMEPFMSDRAGELGLRLWLEALGDAGEALEISSDWKNDRYLFFPESETQSAVVWDVVLQSKEAADRFQVAALNHVGATAMKEESPAPDTPVEALNKRFLMVSRVGDDRVRFINTVKAETALRLKGSGAP
;
A
#
# COMPACT_ATOMS: atom_id res chain seq x y z
N MET A 1 -23.66 7.06 -2.29
CA MET A 1 -22.28 6.62 -2.00
C MET A 1 -22.21 5.12 -1.77
N ASP A 2 -23.30 4.50 -1.28
CA ASP A 2 -23.41 3.09 -0.87
C ASP A 2 -23.15 2.03 -1.97
N GLN A 3 -22.96 2.43 -3.23
CA GLN A 3 -22.62 1.51 -4.33
C GLN A 3 -21.13 1.44 -4.65
N LEU A 4 -20.31 2.28 -4.03
CA LEU A 4 -18.86 2.27 -4.18
C LEU A 4 -18.25 1.27 -3.19
N SER A 5 -17.09 0.69 -3.50
CA SER A 5 -16.37 -0.14 -2.52
C SER A 5 -15.95 0.72 -1.30
N PRO A 6 -15.84 0.13 -0.09
CA PRO A 6 -15.38 0.85 1.10
C PRO A 6 -14.09 1.63 0.86
N PHE A 7 -13.14 1.03 0.13
CA PHE A 7 -11.90 1.67 -0.30
C PHE A 7 -12.13 3.01 -1.05
N ILE A 8 -13.01 3.04 -2.04
CA ILE A 8 -13.29 4.25 -2.82
C ILE A 8 -14.09 5.28 -1.99
N GLN A 9 -14.98 4.80 -1.12
CA GLN A 9 -15.71 5.67 -0.21
C GLN A 9 -14.74 6.41 0.71
N GLU A 10 -13.82 5.69 1.37
CA GLU A 10 -12.84 6.28 2.28
C GLU A 10 -11.86 7.22 1.57
N LEU A 11 -11.36 6.86 0.38
CA LEU A 11 -10.54 7.77 -0.43
C LEU A 11 -11.28 9.09 -0.74
N THR A 12 -12.59 9.02 -1.00
CA THR A 12 -13.40 10.19 -1.31
C THR A 12 -13.71 11.01 -0.06
N MET A 13 -13.86 10.35 1.09
CA MET A 13 -14.21 10.99 2.36
C MET A 13 -12.99 11.56 3.10
N PHE A 14 -11.78 11.08 2.80
CA PHE A 14 -10.54 11.49 3.47
C PHE A 14 -10.36 13.01 3.60
N PRO A 15 -10.60 13.86 2.58
CA PRO A 15 -10.50 15.32 2.75
C PRO A 15 -11.50 15.90 3.76
N LEU A 16 -12.67 15.26 3.91
CA LEU A 16 -13.75 15.70 4.79
C LEU A 16 -13.63 15.14 6.21
N THR A 17 -12.92 14.03 6.39
CA THR A 17 -12.69 13.40 7.70
C THR A 17 -11.31 13.79 8.24
N ASP A 18 -10.26 13.08 7.83
CA ASP A 18 -8.89 13.26 8.30
C ASP A 18 -8.33 14.63 7.90
N GLY A 19 -8.65 15.10 6.67
CA GLY A 19 -8.27 16.43 6.21
C GLY A 19 -8.90 17.55 7.05
N ALA A 20 -10.17 17.40 7.45
CA ALA A 20 -10.84 18.37 8.31
C ALA A 20 -10.27 18.33 9.73
N ALA A 21 -9.98 17.14 10.27
CA ALA A 21 -9.34 16.97 11.57
C ALA A 21 -7.96 17.64 11.59
N TYR A 22 -7.14 17.43 10.56
CA TYR A 22 -5.84 18.07 10.38
C TYR A 22 -5.95 19.61 10.35
N VAL A 23 -6.86 20.16 9.56
CA VAL A 23 -7.09 21.62 9.50
C VAL A 23 -7.54 22.17 10.86
N ASN A 24 -8.39 21.44 11.59
CA ASN A 24 -8.84 21.84 12.92
C ASN A 24 -7.70 21.81 13.95
N ALA A 25 -6.81 20.83 13.87
CA ALA A 25 -5.60 20.78 14.71
C ALA A 25 -4.72 22.01 14.46
N LEU A 26 -4.43 22.35 13.20
CA LEU A 26 -3.64 23.54 12.84
C LEU A 26 -4.28 24.85 13.32
N LYS A 27 -5.63 24.95 13.25
CA LYS A 27 -6.35 26.11 13.81
C LYS A 27 -6.14 26.24 15.32
N GLY A 28 -6.08 25.12 16.04
CA GLY A 28 -5.78 25.07 17.47
C GLY A 28 -4.38 25.56 17.81
N GLU A 29 -3.41 25.33 16.92
CA GLU A 29 -2.03 25.84 17.06
C GLU A 29 -1.88 27.33 16.68
N GLY A 30 -2.82 27.86 15.89
CA GLY A 30 -2.94 29.28 15.58
C GLY A 30 -2.99 29.59 14.08
N PRO A 31 -3.37 30.82 13.70
CA PRO A 31 -3.57 31.20 12.30
C PRO A 31 -2.30 31.13 11.45
N GLU A 32 -1.12 31.34 12.06
CA GLU A 32 0.18 31.22 11.40
C GLU A 32 0.43 29.80 10.89
N LYS A 33 0.11 28.78 11.70
CA LYS A 33 0.28 27.36 11.34
C LYS A 33 -0.65 26.93 10.21
N LEU A 34 -1.89 27.39 10.25
CA LEU A 34 -2.82 27.18 9.15
C LEU A 34 -2.33 27.86 7.86
N ALA A 35 -1.84 29.11 7.93
CA ALA A 35 -1.31 29.82 6.78
C ALA A 35 -0.04 29.17 6.21
N GLU A 36 0.83 28.63 7.08
CA GLU A 36 2.00 27.85 6.70
C GLU A 36 1.60 26.61 5.88
N ALA A 37 0.63 25.83 6.35
CA ALA A 37 0.13 24.65 5.64
C ALA A 37 -0.57 24.99 4.32
N PHE A 38 -1.22 26.15 4.19
CA PHE A 38 -1.77 26.58 2.88
C PHE A 38 -0.68 26.93 1.87
N ARG A 39 0.45 27.48 2.31
CA ARG A 39 1.60 27.78 1.43
C ARG A 39 2.39 26.53 1.09
N ASN A 40 2.52 25.62 2.06
CA ASN A 40 3.26 24.37 1.97
C ASN A 40 2.34 23.20 2.34
N PRO A 41 1.41 22.80 1.46
CA PRO A 41 0.47 21.75 1.79
C PRO A 41 1.18 20.40 1.98
N PRO A 42 0.62 19.52 2.84
CA PRO A 42 1.13 18.16 3.00
C PRO A 42 1.17 17.44 1.64
N ARG A 43 2.25 16.69 1.39
CA ARG A 43 2.48 15.95 0.14
C ARG A 43 2.15 14.46 0.26
N THR A 44 1.88 13.99 1.48
CA THR A 44 1.57 12.59 1.77
C THR A 44 0.34 12.51 2.65
N THR A 45 -0.37 11.39 2.58
CA THR A 45 -1.47 11.10 3.51
C THR A 45 -0.96 10.90 4.94
N GLN A 46 0.28 10.41 5.10
CA GLN A 46 0.97 10.33 6.40
C GLN A 46 1.10 11.70 7.09
N ALA A 47 1.43 12.76 6.35
CA ALA A 47 1.54 14.11 6.92
C ALA A 47 0.22 14.64 7.51
N ILE A 48 -0.90 14.09 7.06
CA ILE A 48 -2.25 14.42 7.53
C ILE A 48 -2.65 13.48 8.68
N LEU A 49 -2.41 12.17 8.52
CA LEU A 49 -2.79 11.11 9.46
C LEU A 49 -1.94 11.10 10.74
N LEU A 50 -0.66 11.48 10.64
CA LEU A 50 0.30 11.52 11.74
C LEU A 50 0.86 12.95 11.89
N PRO A 51 0.15 13.85 12.61
CA PRO A 51 0.62 15.19 12.89
C PRO A 51 2.00 15.17 13.57
N GLY A 52 2.98 15.88 13.00
CA GLY A 52 4.36 15.91 13.48
C GLY A 52 5.31 14.97 12.74
N SER A 53 4.82 14.14 11.81
CA SER A 53 5.68 13.54 10.78
C SER A 53 6.32 14.65 9.94
N ASP A 54 7.52 14.40 9.40
CA ASP A 54 8.28 15.44 8.68
C ASP A 54 7.62 15.89 7.37
N GLY A 55 6.57 15.16 6.93
CA GLY A 55 5.71 15.48 5.80
C GLY A 55 6.45 15.58 4.47
N LYS A 56 7.70 15.12 4.43
CA LYS A 56 8.53 15.19 3.24
C LYS A 56 7.98 14.23 2.20
N GLU A 57 7.97 14.70 0.97
CA GLU A 57 7.68 13.82 -0.15
C GLU A 57 8.77 12.76 -0.23
N PRO A 58 8.41 11.46 -0.20
CA PRO A 58 9.41 10.41 -0.35
C PRO A 58 10.05 10.49 -1.73
N GLU A 59 11.35 10.16 -1.79
CA GLU A 59 12.04 9.98 -3.06
C GLU A 59 11.34 8.92 -3.90
N VAL A 60 11.53 8.98 -5.22
CA VAL A 60 10.98 7.95 -6.11
C VAL A 60 11.60 6.60 -5.76
N LEU A 61 10.76 5.65 -5.31
CA LEU A 61 11.22 4.31 -4.99
C LEU A 61 11.70 3.59 -6.26
N GLY A 62 12.99 3.25 -6.29
CA GLY A 62 13.57 2.44 -7.35
C GLY A 62 12.94 1.05 -7.38
N MET A 63 12.41 0.66 -8.54
CA MET A 63 11.90 -0.68 -8.79
C MET A 63 12.98 -1.50 -9.52
N PRO A 64 13.19 -2.78 -9.19
CA PRO A 64 14.12 -3.61 -9.93
C PRO A 64 13.67 -3.72 -11.39
N ALA A 65 14.64 -3.88 -12.28
CA ALA A 65 14.35 -4.10 -13.69
C ALA A 65 13.47 -5.36 -13.83
N MET A 66 12.32 -5.20 -14.46
CA MET A 66 11.40 -6.28 -14.77
C MET A 66 11.51 -6.61 -16.25
N GLU A 67 11.27 -7.86 -16.62
CA GLU A 67 11.28 -8.28 -18.04
C GLU A 67 10.18 -7.60 -18.88
N MET A 68 9.14 -7.11 -18.20
CA MET A 68 8.00 -6.44 -18.81
C MET A 68 8.09 -4.95 -18.51
N GLU A 69 7.72 -4.11 -19.48
CA GLU A 69 7.65 -2.67 -19.27
C GLU A 69 6.29 -2.30 -18.63
N PRO A 70 6.26 -1.54 -17.53
CA PRO A 70 5.02 -1.08 -16.95
C PRO A 70 4.39 0.02 -17.80
N PHE A 71 3.06 0.01 -17.96
CA PHE A 71 2.35 1.08 -18.67
C PHE A 71 1.89 2.21 -17.75
N MET A 72 1.82 1.95 -16.44
CA MET A 72 1.44 2.92 -15.43
C MET A 72 2.21 2.66 -14.15
N SER A 73 2.48 3.74 -13.42
CA SER A 73 3.23 3.66 -12.19
C SER A 73 2.93 4.83 -11.27
N ASP A 74 2.61 4.54 -10.01
CA ASP A 74 2.18 5.55 -9.04
C ASP A 74 2.37 5.05 -7.59
N ARG A 75 1.86 5.80 -6.62
CA ARG A 75 1.94 5.54 -5.17
C ARG A 75 0.54 5.43 -4.56
N ALA A 76 0.38 4.61 -3.53
CA ALA A 76 -0.84 4.50 -2.76
C ALA A 76 -0.77 5.32 -1.46
N GLY A 77 0.43 5.49 -0.89
CA GLY A 77 0.64 6.21 0.37
C GLY A 77 0.14 5.44 1.61
N GLU A 78 0.33 6.04 2.79
CA GLU A 78 -0.13 5.47 4.06
C GLU A 78 -1.62 5.13 4.05
N LEU A 79 -2.47 6.05 3.56
CA LEU A 79 -3.91 5.80 3.45
C LEU A 79 -4.21 4.58 2.56
N GLY A 80 -3.55 4.44 1.41
CA GLY A 80 -3.77 3.30 0.53
C GLY A 80 -3.39 1.97 1.21
N LEU A 81 -2.28 1.96 1.96
CA LEU A 81 -1.87 0.82 2.77
C LEU A 81 -2.88 0.51 3.88
N ARG A 82 -3.32 1.52 4.63
CA ARG A 82 -4.33 1.38 5.68
C ARG A 82 -5.61 0.76 5.14
N LEU A 83 -6.17 1.31 4.05
CA LEU A 83 -7.43 0.82 3.47
C LEU A 83 -7.31 -0.59 2.90
N TRP A 84 -6.14 -0.96 2.35
CA TRP A 84 -5.89 -2.32 1.91
C TRP A 84 -5.87 -3.31 3.09
N LEU A 85 -5.28 -2.92 4.23
CA LEU A 85 -5.23 -3.70 5.45
C LEU A 85 -6.58 -3.73 6.20
N GLU A 86 -7.36 -2.65 6.19
CA GLU A 86 -8.68 -2.60 6.85
C GLU A 86 -9.68 -3.58 6.21
N ALA A 87 -9.53 -3.85 4.91
CA ALA A 87 -10.29 -4.89 4.22
C ALA A 87 -10.07 -6.30 4.80
N LEU A 88 -9.08 -6.48 5.69
CA LEU A 88 -8.77 -7.72 6.41
C LEU A 88 -9.59 -7.90 7.69
N GLY A 89 -10.24 -6.86 8.17
CA GLY A 89 -11.16 -6.92 9.32
C GLY A 89 -10.58 -6.51 10.66
N ASP A 90 -9.28 -6.22 10.76
CA ASP A 90 -8.66 -5.62 11.96
C ASP A 90 -8.18 -4.20 11.66
N ALA A 91 -9.02 -3.22 11.97
CA ALA A 91 -8.69 -1.81 11.77
C ALA A 91 -7.58 -1.32 12.70
N GLY A 92 -7.38 -1.96 13.86
CA GLY A 92 -6.33 -1.58 14.81
C GLY A 92 -4.95 -2.00 14.30
N GLU A 93 -4.84 -3.27 13.87
CA GLU A 93 -3.63 -3.78 13.23
C GLU A 93 -3.32 -3.02 11.92
N ALA A 94 -4.35 -2.71 11.13
CA ALA A 94 -4.21 -1.92 9.91
C ALA A 94 -3.59 -0.55 10.19
N LEU A 95 -4.09 0.16 11.20
CA LEU A 95 -3.57 1.47 11.61
C LEU A 95 -2.12 1.37 12.11
N GLU A 96 -1.82 0.39 12.96
CA GLU A 96 -0.46 0.19 13.50
C GLU A 96 0.54 -0.04 12.36
N ILE A 97 0.27 -1.00 11.47
CA ILE A 97 1.16 -1.32 10.35
C ILE A 97 1.26 -0.15 9.37
N SER A 98 0.14 0.51 9.03
CA SER A 98 0.17 1.60 8.06
C SER A 98 0.92 2.83 8.58
N SER A 99 0.91 3.07 9.90
CA SER A 99 1.64 4.20 10.49
C SER A 99 3.15 4.11 10.31
N ASP A 100 3.68 2.89 10.12
CA ASP A 100 5.08 2.64 9.78
C ASP A 100 5.37 2.81 8.28
N TRP A 101 4.43 3.31 7.47
CA TRP A 101 4.66 3.59 6.06
C TRP A 101 5.81 4.60 5.91
N LYS A 102 6.72 4.31 4.96
CA LYS A 102 7.84 5.19 4.62
C LYS A 102 7.80 5.60 3.15
N ASN A 103 7.50 4.65 2.28
CA ASN A 103 7.35 4.87 0.85
C ASN A 103 6.62 3.69 0.21
N ASP A 104 6.10 3.86 -0.99
CA ASP A 104 5.59 2.77 -1.78
C ASP A 104 5.64 3.07 -3.29
N ARG A 105 5.47 2.04 -4.10
CA ARG A 105 5.32 2.18 -5.54
C ARG A 105 4.58 0.98 -6.11
N TYR A 106 3.53 1.25 -6.86
CA TYR A 106 2.90 0.23 -7.69
C TYR A 106 3.17 0.44 -9.18
N LEU A 107 3.26 -0.68 -9.88
CA LEU A 107 3.46 -0.80 -11.31
C LEU A 107 2.31 -1.62 -11.90
N PHE A 108 1.75 -1.17 -13.01
CA PHE A 108 0.82 -1.96 -13.81
C PHE A 108 1.50 -2.49 -15.07
N PHE A 109 1.33 -3.78 -15.31
CA PHE A 109 1.84 -4.47 -16.50
C PHE A 109 0.68 -5.01 -17.34
N PRO A 110 0.76 -4.96 -18.67
CA PRO A 110 -0.27 -5.52 -19.53
C PRO A 110 -0.18 -7.05 -19.55
N GLU A 111 -1.30 -7.75 -19.35
CA GLU A 111 -1.38 -9.21 -19.55
C GLU A 111 -2.29 -9.58 -20.74
N SER A 112 -3.27 -8.74 -21.03
CA SER A 112 -4.10 -8.76 -22.24
C SER A 112 -4.65 -7.36 -22.50
N GLU A 113 -5.54 -7.21 -23.48
CA GLU A 113 -6.23 -5.94 -23.75
C GLU A 113 -7.12 -5.46 -22.57
N THR A 114 -7.56 -6.38 -21.71
CA THR A 114 -8.50 -6.07 -20.62
C THR A 114 -8.00 -6.48 -19.24
N GLN A 115 -6.82 -7.09 -19.15
CA GLN A 115 -6.24 -7.58 -17.90
C GLN A 115 -4.85 -7.01 -17.69
N SER A 116 -4.58 -6.66 -16.45
CA SER A 116 -3.28 -6.18 -16.00
C SER A 116 -2.81 -6.97 -14.77
N ALA A 117 -1.49 -7.07 -14.64
CA ALA A 117 -0.83 -7.45 -13.41
C ALA A 117 -0.43 -6.19 -12.64
N VAL A 118 -0.43 -6.30 -11.31
CA VAL A 118 0.05 -5.25 -10.40
C VAL A 118 1.23 -5.81 -9.61
N VAL A 119 2.30 -5.03 -9.53
CA VAL A 119 3.36 -5.19 -8.53
C VAL A 119 3.31 -3.98 -7.64
N TRP A 120 3.26 -4.18 -6.33
CA TRP A 120 3.26 -3.10 -5.34
C TRP A 120 4.32 -3.36 -4.29
N ASP A 121 5.29 -2.46 -4.22
CA ASP A 121 6.33 -2.50 -3.19
C ASP A 121 6.01 -1.46 -2.12
N VAL A 122 6.06 -1.91 -0.89
CA VAL A 122 5.85 -1.10 0.31
C VAL A 122 7.13 -1.13 1.12
N VAL A 123 7.65 0.06 1.43
CA VAL A 123 8.80 0.26 2.31
C VAL A 123 8.28 0.80 3.63
N LEU A 124 8.66 0.18 4.74
CA LEU A 124 8.29 0.58 6.09
C LEU A 124 9.46 1.21 6.85
N GLN A 125 9.19 1.80 8.01
CA GLN A 125 10.20 2.49 8.82
C GLN A 125 11.26 1.53 9.40
N SER A 126 10.92 0.25 9.59
CA SER A 126 11.78 -0.74 10.21
C SER A 126 11.58 -2.15 9.66
N LYS A 127 12.54 -3.03 9.94
CA LYS A 127 12.44 -4.45 9.64
C LYS A 127 11.28 -5.09 10.40
N GLU A 128 11.08 -4.71 11.65
CA GLU A 128 10.03 -5.25 12.51
C GLU A 128 8.63 -4.90 11.97
N ALA A 129 8.45 -3.66 11.51
CA ALA A 129 7.23 -3.23 10.84
C ALA A 129 6.99 -4.05 9.56
N ALA A 130 8.05 -4.24 8.78
CA ALA A 130 7.99 -5.03 7.56
C ALA A 130 7.66 -6.51 7.87
N ASP A 131 8.13 -7.07 8.97
CA ASP A 131 7.77 -8.42 9.46
C ASP A 131 6.29 -8.53 9.80
N ARG A 132 5.73 -7.56 10.54
CA ARG A 132 4.28 -7.50 10.79
C ARG A 132 3.48 -7.42 9.49
N PHE A 133 3.88 -6.53 8.58
CA PHE A 133 3.19 -6.36 7.30
C PHE A 133 3.22 -7.63 6.43
N GLN A 134 4.36 -8.32 6.36
CA GLN A 134 4.44 -9.55 5.59
C GLN A 134 3.49 -10.63 6.13
N VAL A 135 3.39 -10.76 7.46
CA VAL A 135 2.44 -11.70 8.09
C VAL A 135 1.00 -11.34 7.73
N ALA A 136 0.60 -10.08 7.93
CA ALA A 136 -0.75 -9.61 7.58
C ALA A 136 -1.07 -9.83 6.10
N ALA A 137 -0.12 -9.55 5.21
CA ALA A 137 -0.28 -9.74 3.77
C ALA A 137 -0.41 -11.21 3.38
N LEU A 138 0.36 -12.12 3.99
CA LEU A 138 0.24 -13.56 3.74
C LEU A 138 -1.10 -14.09 4.27
N ASN A 139 -1.52 -13.67 5.46
CA ASN A 139 -2.84 -14.01 6.01
C ASN A 139 -3.96 -13.58 5.04
N HIS A 140 -3.85 -12.38 4.47
CA HIS A 140 -4.79 -11.91 3.45
C HIS A 140 -4.82 -12.83 2.23
N VAL A 141 -3.65 -13.13 1.65
CA VAL A 141 -3.58 -14.01 0.47
C VAL A 141 -4.21 -15.38 0.77
N GLY A 142 -3.93 -15.96 1.94
CA GLY A 142 -4.57 -17.20 2.39
C GLY A 142 -6.09 -17.09 2.46
N ALA A 143 -6.60 -16.02 3.08
CA ALA A 143 -8.04 -15.77 3.22
C ALA A 143 -8.74 -15.61 1.87
N THR A 144 -8.14 -14.91 0.90
CA THR A 144 -8.73 -14.76 -0.45
C THR A 144 -8.86 -16.06 -1.23
N ALA A 145 -8.15 -17.11 -0.79
CA ALA A 145 -8.19 -18.45 -1.35
C ALA A 145 -8.88 -19.47 -0.42
N MET A 146 -9.50 -19.03 0.68
CA MET A 146 -10.12 -19.86 1.72
C MET A 146 -9.17 -20.93 2.29
N LYS A 147 -7.89 -20.60 2.46
CA LYS A 147 -6.92 -21.48 3.12
C LYS A 147 -6.98 -21.31 4.64
N GLU A 148 -6.85 -22.42 5.36
CA GLU A 148 -6.76 -22.41 6.83
C GLU A 148 -5.39 -21.89 7.32
N GLU A 149 -4.35 -22.11 6.53
CA GLU A 149 -2.99 -21.66 6.82
C GLU A 149 -2.53 -20.60 5.83
N SER A 150 -1.74 -19.65 6.33
CA SER A 150 -1.10 -18.64 5.51
C SER A 150 -0.07 -19.29 4.58
N PRO A 151 -0.03 -18.90 3.30
CA PRO A 151 0.94 -19.43 2.36
C PRO A 151 2.36 -19.04 2.77
N ALA A 152 3.34 -19.83 2.32
CA ALA A 152 4.73 -19.42 2.39
C ALA A 152 4.97 -18.18 1.50
N PRO A 153 5.94 -17.31 1.86
CA PRO A 153 6.44 -16.28 0.94
C PRO A 153 6.80 -16.86 -0.43
N ASP A 154 6.77 -16.01 -1.46
CA ASP A 154 7.14 -16.36 -2.83
C ASP A 154 6.32 -17.48 -3.48
N THR A 155 5.16 -17.80 -2.90
CA THR A 155 4.24 -18.82 -3.42
C THR A 155 3.04 -18.13 -4.06
N PRO A 156 2.84 -18.22 -5.39
CA PRO A 156 1.61 -17.78 -6.02
C PRO A 156 0.42 -18.59 -5.50
N VAL A 157 -0.64 -17.90 -5.12
CA VAL A 157 -1.89 -18.50 -4.65
C VAL A 157 -3.05 -18.01 -5.51
N GLU A 158 -3.81 -18.94 -6.08
CA GLU A 158 -5.04 -18.63 -6.80
C GLU A 158 -6.16 -18.26 -5.80
N ALA A 159 -6.61 -17.02 -5.85
CA ALA A 159 -7.75 -16.52 -5.09
C ALA A 159 -9.08 -16.93 -5.74
N LEU A 160 -10.19 -16.80 -5.01
CA LEU A 160 -11.54 -17.15 -5.48
C LEU A 160 -11.95 -16.44 -6.77
N ASN A 161 -11.43 -15.23 -7.01
CA ASN A 161 -11.68 -14.44 -8.21
C ASN A 161 -10.81 -14.83 -9.42
N LYS A 162 -10.10 -15.96 -9.36
CA LYS A 162 -9.21 -16.47 -10.43
C LYS A 162 -7.99 -15.62 -10.71
N ARG A 163 -7.61 -14.76 -9.75
CA ARG A 163 -6.33 -14.04 -9.77
C ARG A 163 -5.31 -14.75 -8.89
N PHE A 164 -4.05 -14.65 -9.26
CA PHE A 164 -2.93 -15.14 -8.48
C PHE A 164 -2.34 -14.00 -7.67
N LEU A 165 -2.23 -14.22 -6.37
CA LEU A 165 -1.60 -13.31 -5.42
C LEU A 165 -0.29 -13.89 -4.91
N MET A 166 0.71 -13.05 -4.70
CA MET A 166 2.00 -13.47 -4.12
C MET A 166 2.59 -12.35 -3.27
N VAL A 167 3.18 -12.73 -2.13
CA VAL A 167 3.91 -11.83 -1.23
C VAL A 167 5.37 -12.25 -1.18
N SER A 168 6.27 -11.30 -1.33
CA SER A 168 7.72 -11.50 -1.30
C SER A 168 8.40 -10.52 -0.35
N ARG A 169 9.41 -10.99 0.38
CA ARG A 169 10.37 -10.12 1.07
C ARG A 169 11.47 -9.74 0.07
N VAL A 170 11.59 -8.45 -0.24
CA VAL A 170 12.56 -7.97 -1.26
C VAL A 170 13.60 -6.99 -0.69
N GLY A 171 13.63 -6.83 0.63
CA GLY A 171 14.60 -6.08 1.40
C GLY A 171 14.24 -6.15 2.89
N ASP A 172 15.09 -5.64 3.78
CA ASP A 172 14.84 -5.70 5.23
C ASP A 172 13.55 -4.96 5.63
N ASP A 173 13.31 -3.78 5.05
CA ASP A 173 12.15 -2.93 5.28
C ASP A 173 11.13 -2.96 4.14
N ARG A 174 11.29 -3.85 3.15
CA ARG A 174 10.53 -3.83 1.89
C ARG A 174 9.81 -5.14 1.60
N VAL A 175 8.49 -5.03 1.42
CA VAL A 175 7.59 -6.13 1.05
C VAL A 175 6.99 -5.86 -0.32
N ARG A 176 6.96 -6.87 -1.17
CA ARG A 176 6.35 -6.84 -2.50
C ARG A 176 5.07 -7.66 -2.51
N PHE A 177 4.01 -7.08 -3.03
CA PHE A 177 2.75 -7.73 -3.35
C PHE A 177 2.58 -7.82 -4.87
N ILE A 178 2.13 -8.97 -5.36
CA ILE A 178 1.85 -9.19 -6.78
C ILE A 178 0.44 -9.71 -6.94
N ASN A 179 -0.30 -9.17 -7.91
CA ASN A 179 -1.64 -9.59 -8.26
C ASN A 179 -1.81 -9.67 -9.78
N THR A 180 -2.08 -10.87 -10.31
CA THR A 180 -2.05 -11.15 -11.75
C THR A 180 -3.08 -12.21 -12.14
N VAL A 181 -3.33 -12.43 -13.43
CA VAL A 181 -4.21 -13.52 -13.91
C VAL A 181 -3.49 -14.85 -14.14
N LYS A 182 -2.14 -14.89 -14.08
CA LYS A 182 -1.36 -16.12 -14.31
C LYS A 182 -0.27 -16.31 -13.26
N ALA A 183 -0.11 -17.54 -12.77
CA ALA A 183 0.94 -17.87 -11.79
C ALA A 183 2.35 -17.60 -12.35
N GLU A 184 2.57 -17.88 -13.64
CA GLU A 184 3.86 -17.68 -14.30
C GLU A 184 4.22 -16.19 -14.39
N THR A 185 3.23 -15.32 -14.60
CA THR A 185 3.43 -13.86 -14.56
C THR A 185 3.89 -13.43 -13.16
N ALA A 186 3.32 -13.99 -12.09
CA ALA A 186 3.72 -13.65 -10.73
C ALA A 186 5.20 -13.97 -10.49
N LEU A 187 5.64 -15.16 -10.90
CA LEU A 187 7.03 -15.59 -10.75
C LEU A 187 8.01 -14.73 -11.55
N ARG A 188 7.62 -14.28 -12.76
CA ARG A 188 8.43 -13.36 -13.58
C ARG A 188 8.52 -11.97 -12.96
N LEU A 189 7.41 -11.45 -12.43
CA LEU A 189 7.32 -10.13 -11.80
C LEU A 189 7.90 -10.08 -10.38
N LYS A 190 8.21 -11.23 -9.78
CA LYS A 190 8.99 -11.29 -8.54
C LYS A 190 10.30 -10.53 -8.67
N GLY A 191 10.91 -10.53 -9.86
CA GLY A 191 12.26 -10.06 -10.11
C GLY A 191 13.32 -10.96 -9.45
N SER A 192 14.56 -10.91 -9.95
CA SER A 192 15.70 -11.44 -9.21
C SER A 192 15.88 -10.56 -7.97
N GLY A 193 15.69 -11.12 -6.78
CA GLY A 193 16.04 -10.44 -5.54
C GLY A 193 17.52 -10.08 -5.61
N ALA A 194 17.83 -8.79 -5.73
CA ALA A 194 19.18 -8.33 -5.47
C ALA A 194 19.34 -8.24 -3.94
N PRO A 195 20.46 -8.75 -3.39
CA PRO A 195 20.75 -8.74 -1.96
C PRO A 195 20.84 -7.33 -1.38
#